data_AF-A0A850G3R4-F1
#
_entry.id   AF-A0A850G3R4-F1
#
_cell.length_a   1.000
_cell.length_b   1.000
_cell.length_c   1.000
_cell.angle_alpha   90.00
_cell.angle_beta   90.00
_cell.angle_gamma   90.00
#
_symmetry.space_group_name_H-M   'P 1'
#
loop_
_entity.id
_entity.type
_entity.pdbx_description
1 polymer ?
#
loop_
_entity_poly.entity_id
_entity_poly.type
_entity_poly.pdbx_seq_one_letter_code
_entity_poly.pdbx_strand_id
1 'polypeptide(L)'
;MPETSPSSEALHTQLAHLPGVEAVLWSGGDLGQGAEGSLSPGEIESTRSWLRILSATSTRMCEELDHGAPRLLTLSCDDRLIALACDPVGAFVAVIASDSSVMGLAVAKLRSWIQTRREGDNS
;
A
#
# COMPACT_ATOMS: atom_id res chain seq x y z
N MET A 1 6.92 10.68 -21.23
CA MET A 1 6.32 11.10 -19.94
C MET A 1 5.68 9.86 -19.35
N PRO A 2 5.92 9.48 -18.08
CA PRO A 2 5.28 8.30 -17.55
C PRO A 2 3.80 8.65 -17.32
N GLU A 3 2.92 8.04 -18.10
CA GLU A 3 1.48 8.13 -17.88
C GLU A 3 1.17 7.28 -16.64
N THR A 4 0.95 7.93 -15.51
CA THR A 4 0.37 7.29 -14.33
C THR A 4 -0.94 6.64 -14.78
N SER A 5 -0.98 5.30 -14.79
CA SER A 5 -2.19 4.57 -15.15
C SER A 5 -3.38 5.10 -14.32
N PRO A 6 -4.48 5.54 -14.96
CA PRO A 6 -5.61 6.23 -14.30
C PRO A 6 -6.24 5.42 -13.16
N SER A 7 -5.99 4.11 -13.11
CA SER A 7 -6.40 3.21 -12.02
C SER A 7 -5.71 3.47 -10.68
N SER A 8 -4.56 4.15 -10.66
CA SER A 8 -3.73 4.27 -9.45
C SER A 8 -3.90 5.61 -8.76
N GLU A 9 -4.01 6.69 -9.52
CA GLU A 9 -4.36 8.01 -8.98
C GLU A 9 -5.76 7.98 -8.35
N ALA A 10 -6.73 7.35 -9.04
CA ALA A 10 -8.06 7.13 -8.51
C ALA A 10 -8.07 6.30 -7.21
N LEU A 11 -7.14 5.34 -7.06
CA LEU A 11 -7.04 4.53 -5.84
C LEU A 11 -6.57 5.39 -4.66
N HIS A 12 -5.49 6.15 -4.82
CA HIS A 12 -4.93 6.94 -3.71
C HIS A 12 -5.95 7.96 -3.21
N THR A 13 -6.63 8.67 -4.13
CA THR A 13 -7.71 9.60 -3.78
C THR A 13 -8.85 8.88 -3.06
N GLN A 14 -9.31 7.73 -3.56
CA GLN A 14 -10.39 6.98 -2.90
C GLN A 14 -10.02 6.51 -1.50
N LEU A 15 -8.76 6.12 -1.27
CA LEU A 15 -8.28 5.67 0.03
C LEU A 15 -8.12 6.85 1.00
N ALA A 16 -7.58 7.98 0.54
CA ALA A 16 -7.37 9.17 1.36
C ALA A 16 -8.69 9.82 1.82
N HIS A 17 -9.75 9.67 1.03
CA HIS A 17 -11.09 10.19 1.37
C HIS A 17 -11.92 9.23 2.25
N LEU A 18 -11.39 8.06 2.63
CA LEU A 18 -12.09 7.20 3.58
C LEU A 18 -12.10 7.87 4.97
N PRO A 19 -13.28 8.00 5.62
CA PRO A 19 -13.35 8.56 6.97
C PRO A 19 -12.50 7.72 7.92
N GLY A 20 -11.58 8.35 8.66
CA GLY A 20 -10.71 7.68 9.63
C GLY A 20 -9.39 7.14 9.06
N VAL A 21 -9.10 7.36 7.77
CA VAL A 21 -7.74 7.20 7.24
C VAL A 21 -6.91 8.40 7.68
N GLU A 22 -5.79 8.12 8.34
CA GLU A 22 -4.81 9.14 8.76
C GLU A 22 -3.88 9.49 7.61
N ALA A 23 -3.45 8.48 6.84
CA ALA A 23 -2.57 8.70 5.70
C ALA A 23 -2.64 7.58 4.67
N VAL A 24 -2.32 7.95 3.43
CA VAL A 24 -2.01 7.05 2.33
C VAL A 24 -0.59 7.37 1.85
N LEU A 25 0.26 6.36 1.74
CA LEU A 25 1.62 6.50 1.20
C LEU A 25 1.80 5.58 0.01
N TRP A 26 2.50 6.03 -1.02
CA TRP A 26 2.84 5.17 -2.16
C TRP A 26 4.26 5.44 -2.64
N SER A 27 4.90 4.40 -3.16
CA SER A 27 6.27 4.48 -3.68
C SER A 27 6.45 3.48 -4.81
N GLY A 28 7.20 3.86 -5.85
CA GLY A 28 7.77 2.95 -6.84
C GLY A 28 6.90 2.73 -8.10
N GLY A 29 7.52 2.18 -9.14
CA GLY A 29 6.90 1.93 -10.45
C GLY A 29 6.31 3.19 -11.08
N ASP A 30 5.17 3.02 -11.77
CA ASP A 30 4.41 4.12 -12.39
C ASP A 30 3.73 5.04 -11.39
N LEU A 31 3.70 4.69 -10.10
CA LEU A 31 3.04 5.48 -9.05
C LEU A 31 3.85 6.71 -8.65
N GLY A 32 5.14 6.75 -9.01
CA GLY A 32 6.08 7.71 -8.45
C GLY A 32 6.18 7.55 -6.94
N GLN A 33 6.33 8.66 -6.22
CA GLN A 33 6.30 8.67 -4.77
C GLN A 33 5.43 9.81 -4.26
N GLY A 34 4.65 9.54 -3.22
CA GLY A 34 3.87 10.58 -2.58
C GLY A 34 3.18 10.07 -1.33
N ALA A 35 2.53 11.00 -0.66
CA ALA A 35 1.72 10.74 0.51
C ALA A 35 0.58 11.76 0.55
N GLU A 36 -0.53 11.35 1.14
CA GLU A 36 -1.70 12.17 1.39
C GLU A 36 -2.19 11.89 2.81
N GLY A 37 -2.67 12.91 3.52
CA GLY A 37 -3.16 12.77 4.89
C GLY A 37 -2.46 13.69 5.90
N SER A 38 -2.54 13.32 7.17
CA SER A 38 -2.17 14.18 8.31
C SER A 38 -0.76 13.99 8.85
N LEU A 39 0.02 13.03 8.31
CA LEU A 39 1.38 12.79 8.77
C LEU A 39 2.31 13.94 8.39
N SER A 40 3.23 14.27 9.29
CA SER A 40 4.29 15.23 9.01
C SER A 40 5.29 14.71 7.96
N PRO A 41 6.05 15.57 7.27
CA PRO A 41 7.06 15.14 6.31
C PRO A 41 8.10 14.16 6.88
N GLY A 42 8.48 14.34 8.15
CA GLY A 42 9.42 13.44 8.83
C GLY A 42 8.83 12.06 9.12
N GLU A 43 7.56 12.00 9.55
CA GLU A 43 6.84 10.73 9.76
C GLU A 43 6.62 10.00 8.43
N ILE A 44 6.31 10.72 7.36
CA ILE A 44 6.13 10.17 6.02
C ILE A 44 7.40 9.46 5.57
N GLU A 45 8.56 10.12 5.66
CA GLU A 45 9.82 9.53 5.20
C GLU A 45 10.25 8.35 6.08
N SER A 46 10.12 8.49 7.40
CA SER A 46 10.43 7.40 8.33
C SER A 46 9.55 6.17 8.07
N THR A 47 8.23 6.37 7.97
CA THR A 47 7.26 5.29 7.73
C THR A 47 7.51 4.63 6.38
N ARG A 48 7.74 5.43 5.33
CA ARG A 48 8.05 4.92 3.99
C ARG A 48 9.29 4.04 3.98
N SER A 49 10.36 4.46 4.66
CA SER A 49 11.59 3.67 4.79
C SER A 49 11.31 2.32 5.45
N TRP A 50 10.57 2.33 6.56
CA TRP A 50 10.16 1.10 7.25
C TRP A 50 9.30 0.17 6.39
N LEU A 51 8.35 0.71 5.64
CA LEU A 51 7.48 -0.08 4.77
C LEU A 51 8.25 -0.72 3.60
N ARG A 52 9.29 -0.08 3.07
CA ARG A 52 10.18 -0.69 2.06
C ARG A 52 10.92 -1.88 2.64
N ILE A 53 11.49 -1.74 3.84
CA ILE A 53 12.19 -2.84 4.52
C ILE A 53 11.22 -3.99 4.78
N LEU A 54 10.03 -3.68 5.30
CA LEU A 54 9.01 -4.69 5.61
C LEU A 54 8.57 -5.46 4.36
N SER A 55 8.29 -4.75 3.26
CA SER A 55 7.92 -5.36 1.98
C SER A 55 9.02 -6.31 1.49
N ALA A 56 10.27 -5.85 1.45
CA ALA A 56 11.40 -6.66 1.00
C ALA A 56 11.63 -7.91 1.89
N THR A 57 11.58 -7.75 3.21
CA THR A 57 11.75 -8.86 4.16
C THR A 57 10.61 -9.87 4.05
N SER A 58 9.37 -9.40 3.93
CA SER A 58 8.20 -10.28 3.82
C SER A 58 8.22 -11.06 2.50
N THR A 59 8.65 -10.43 1.41
CA THR A 59 8.87 -11.12 0.12
C THR A 59 9.85 -12.26 0.26
N ARG A 60 11.04 -12.01 0.84
CA ARG A 60 12.04 -13.06 1.06
C ARG A 60 11.49 -14.20 1.94
N MET A 61 10.80 -13.86 3.03
CA MET A 61 10.20 -14.86 3.91
C MET A 61 9.17 -15.73 3.18
N CYS A 62 8.30 -15.14 2.35
CA CYS A 62 7.31 -15.92 1.61
C CYS A 62 7.91 -16.74 0.46
N GLU A 63 9.01 -16.29 -0.14
CA GLU A 63 9.78 -17.07 -1.11
C GLU A 63 10.43 -18.30 -0.46
N GLU A 64 11.00 -18.16 0.74
CA GLU A 64 11.54 -19.29 1.52
C GLU A 64 10.45 -20.32 1.89
N LEU A 65 9.20 -19.89 2.00
CA LEU A 65 8.05 -20.74 2.31
C LEU A 65 7.32 -21.28 1.06
N ASP A 66 7.86 -21.05 -0.15
CA ASP A 66 7.24 -21.45 -1.43
C ASP A 66 5.81 -20.89 -1.63
N HIS A 67 5.55 -19.71 -1.06
CA HIS A 67 4.26 -19.00 -1.16
C HIS A 67 4.28 -17.83 -2.16
N GLY A 68 5.45 -17.52 -2.73
CA GLY A 68 5.66 -16.37 -3.61
C GLY A 68 5.55 -15.02 -2.88
N ALA A 69 5.88 -13.92 -3.54
CA ALA A 69 5.86 -12.59 -2.91
C ALA A 69 4.46 -12.22 -2.39
N PRO A 70 4.33 -11.73 -1.13
CA PRO A 70 3.07 -11.33 -0.56
C PRO A 70 2.57 -10.08 -1.28
N ARG A 71 1.29 -10.07 -1.65
CA ARG A 71 0.67 -8.93 -2.34
C ARG A 71 -0.03 -7.97 -1.40
N LEU A 72 -0.38 -8.42 -0.21
CA LEU A 72 -1.05 -7.62 0.80
C LEU A 72 -0.57 -8.03 2.19
N LEU A 73 -0.11 -7.05 2.95
CA LEU A 73 0.29 -7.19 4.34
C LEU A 73 -0.61 -6.29 5.19
N THR A 74 -1.00 -6.78 6.37
CA THR A 74 -1.72 -5.97 7.36
C THR A 74 -0.97 -6.02 8.68
N LEU A 75 -0.67 -4.87 9.25
CA LEU A 75 0.03 -4.73 10.52
C LEU A 75 -0.88 -4.02 11.51
N SER A 76 -0.87 -4.50 12.74
CA SER A 76 -1.42 -3.80 13.88
C SER A 76 -0.26 -3.32 14.73
N CYS A 77 -0.13 -2.00 14.84
CA CYS A 77 0.68 -1.32 15.83
C CYS A 77 -0.25 -0.87 16.98
N ASP A 78 0.32 -0.36 18.06
CA ASP A 78 -0.41 -0.04 19.30
C ASP A 78 -1.67 0.82 19.04
N ASP A 79 -1.53 1.91 18.31
CA ASP A 79 -2.59 2.89 18.02
C ASP A 79 -2.93 2.99 16.51
N ARG A 80 -2.19 2.29 15.66
CA ARG A 80 -2.30 2.38 14.20
C ARG A 80 -2.39 1.01 13.56
N LEU A 81 -3.27 0.91 12.58
CA LEU A 81 -3.37 -0.19 11.66
C LEU A 81 -2.77 0.25 10.33
N ILE A 82 -2.04 -0.66 9.68
CA ILE A 82 -1.42 -0.42 8.40
C ILE A 82 -1.80 -1.54 7.43
N ALA A 83 -2.38 -1.21 6.28
CA ALA A 83 -2.50 -2.14 5.16
C ALA A 83 -1.55 -1.73 4.05
N LEU A 84 -0.80 -2.69 3.52
CA LEU A 84 0.25 -2.48 2.54
C LEU A 84 0.04 -3.41 1.35
N ALA A 85 -0.38 -2.87 0.21
CA ALA A 85 -0.32 -3.58 -1.06
C ALA A 85 1.11 -3.52 -1.59
N CYS A 86 1.74 -4.68 -1.78
CA CYS A 86 3.13 -4.80 -2.20
C CYS A 86 3.22 -5.34 -3.63
N ASP A 87 4.19 -4.82 -4.37
CA ASP A 87 4.66 -5.37 -5.62
C ASP A 87 6.04 -6.05 -5.42
N PRO A 88 6.35 -7.16 -6.12
CA PRO A 88 7.65 -7.82 -6.04
C PRO A 88 8.86 -6.91 -6.31
N VAL A 89 8.69 -5.84 -7.11
CA VAL A 89 9.77 -4.89 -7.40
C VAL A 89 9.88 -3.74 -6.38
N GLY A 90 9.22 -3.88 -5.22
CA GLY A 90 9.32 -2.93 -4.11
C GLY A 90 8.43 -1.69 -4.23
N ALA A 91 7.54 -1.66 -5.24
CA ALA A 91 6.48 -0.66 -5.29
C ALA A 91 5.38 -1.00 -4.27
N PHE A 92 4.74 0.02 -3.69
CA PHE A 92 3.67 -0.21 -2.73
C PHE A 92 2.66 0.94 -2.65
N VAL A 93 1.49 0.59 -2.11
CA VAL A 93 0.49 1.54 -1.59
C VAL A 93 0.15 1.11 -0.15
N ALA A 94 0.27 2.05 0.78
CA ALA A 94 0.05 1.85 2.20
C ALA A 94 -1.08 2.76 2.69
N VAL A 95 -1.95 2.23 3.54
CA VAL A 95 -3.00 2.97 4.23
C VAL A 95 -2.77 2.85 5.71
N ILE A 96 -2.83 3.98 6.41
CA ILE A 96 -2.67 4.08 7.86
C ILE A 96 -3.99 4.60 8.42
N ALA A 97 -4.54 3.88 9.39
CA ALA A 97 -5.78 4.24 10.07
C ALA A 97 -5.75 3.76 11.52
N SER A 98 -6.44 4.45 12.41
CA SER A 98 -6.61 4.02 13.82
C SER A 98 -7.83 3.12 14.03
N ASP A 99 -8.75 3.08 13.06
CA ASP A 99 -10.01 2.35 13.18
C ASP A 99 -10.01 1.03 12.36
N SER A 100 -10.36 -0.07 13.03
CA SER A 100 -10.41 -1.42 12.43
C SER A 100 -11.46 -1.59 11.33
N SER A 101 -12.59 -0.89 11.42
CA SER A 101 -13.65 -0.92 10.41
C SER A 101 -13.19 -0.23 9.12
N VAL A 102 -12.52 0.91 9.26
CA VAL A 102 -11.90 1.65 8.15
C VAL A 102 -10.80 0.82 7.50
N MET A 103 -9.99 0.15 8.32
CA MET A 103 -8.95 -0.75 7.82
C MET A 103 -9.54 -1.90 6.99
N GLY A 104 -10.68 -2.48 7.39
CA GLY A 104 -11.39 -3.49 6.60
C GLY A 104 -11.77 -3.00 5.20
N LEU A 105 -12.28 -1.77 5.08
CA LEU A 105 -12.59 -1.15 3.79
C LEU A 105 -11.33 -0.88 2.95
N ALA A 106 -10.27 -0.37 3.58
CA ALA A 106 -9.00 -0.12 2.92
C ALA A 106 -8.40 -1.40 2.32
N VAL A 107 -8.37 -2.48 3.12
CA VAL A 107 -7.95 -3.82 2.72
C VAL A 107 -8.77 -4.34 1.53
N ALA A 108 -10.10 -4.18 1.56
CA ALA A 108 -10.96 -4.60 0.47
C ALA A 108 -10.66 -3.84 -0.84
N LYS A 109 -10.47 -2.52 -0.76
CA LYS A 109 -10.10 -1.69 -1.92
C LYS A 109 -8.73 -2.07 -2.49
N LEU A 110 -7.72 -2.22 -1.63
CA LEU A 110 -6.38 -2.64 -2.05
C LEU A 110 -6.42 -4.01 -2.73
N ARG A 111 -7.16 -4.97 -2.16
CA ARG A 111 -7.34 -6.31 -2.76
C ARG A 111 -7.98 -6.25 -4.14
N SER A 112 -9.05 -5.46 -4.29
CA SER A 112 -9.70 -5.27 -5.59
C SER A 112 -8.75 -4.68 -6.63
N TRP A 113 -7.92 -3.71 -6.24
CA TRP A 113 -6.94 -3.09 -7.14
C TRP A 113 -5.81 -4.05 -7.55
N ILE A 114 -5.31 -4.86 -6.62
CA ILE A 114 -4.33 -5.91 -6.93
C ILE A 114 -4.91 -6.90 -7.95
N GLN A 115 -6.19 -7.25 -7.82
CA GLN A 115 -6.85 -8.19 -8.72
C GLN A 115 -7.04 -7.62 -10.13
N THR A 116 -7.49 -6.37 -10.26
CA THR A 116 -7.69 -5.75 -11.59
C THR A 116 -6.38 -5.59 -12.35
N ARG A 117 -5.26 -5.30 -11.68
CA ARG A 117 -3.94 -5.27 -12.33
C ARG A 117 -3.50 -6.64 -12.86
N ARG A 118 -3.85 -7.73 -12.18
CA ARG A 118 -3.57 -9.10 -12.67
C ARG A 118 -4.31 -9.45 -13.96
N GLU A 119 -5.55 -9.00 -14.09
CA GLU A 119 -6.37 -9.29 -15.26
C GLU A 119 -5.88 -8.49 -16.48
N GLY A 120 -5.36 -7.27 -16.26
CA GLY A 120 -4.76 -6.44 -17.30
C GLY A 120 -3.43 -6.96 -17.86
N ASP A 121 -2.56 -7.54 -17.02
CA ASP A 121 -1.25 -8.08 -17.46
C ASP A 121 -1.34 -9.40 -18.25
N ASN A 122 -2.50 -10.09 -18.19
CA ASN A 122 -2.73 -11.36 -18.88
C ASN A 122 -3.49 -11.21 -20.21
N SER A 123 -3.70 -9.98 -20.69
CA SER A 123 -4.45 -9.66 -21.92
C SER A 123 -3.55 -9.19 -23.06
#